data_AF-A0A315VNT4-F1
#
_entry.id   AF-A0A315VNT4-F1
#
_cell.length_a   1.000
_cell.length_b   1.000
_cell.length_c   1.000
_cell.angle_alpha   90.00
_cell.angle_beta   90.00
_cell.angle_gamma   90.00
#
_symmetry.space_group_name_H-M   'P 1'
#
loop_
_entity.id
_entity.type
_entity.pdbx_description
1 polymer ?
#
loop_
_entity_poly.entity_id
_entity_poly.type
_entity_poly.pdbx_seq_one_letter_code
_entity_poly.pdbx_strand_id
1 'polypeptide(L)'
;DFLPRGSGIVTRRPLVLQLINCATEYAEFLHCKGKKFIDFDEVRQEIEAETDRVTGHNKGISPVPINLRVYSPNVLNLTLVDLPGMTKVPVGDQPADIEHQIRDMLMQFVTKDNCLLLAVSPANSDLANSDALKIAKEVDPQGPATAPPPSCLGAETGSESLRSIGVITKLDLMDEGTDARDILENKLLPLRRGYIGVVNRSQKDIDGKKDITAALQAERKFFLSHPSYRHLADRMGTAYLQKVLNQQLTNHIRDTLPGLRSKLQSQLLSIEKEVEEYKNFRPDDPSRKTKALLQMVQQFAVDFEKRIEGSGDQVETYELSGGAKINRVFHERFPFELVKLEGDEKTLRKEISYAIKNIHGIRTGLFTPDMAFETIVKRQIAQIKEPCQKCVDLVISELVNTVRQCTSKLAQFPMLREEMERIVTQHIRDRESRTKD
;
A
#
# COMPACT_ATOMS: atom_id res chain seq x y z
N ASP A 1 -7.01 -4.61 -38.81
CA ASP A 1 -6.74 -3.76 -37.62
C ASP A 1 -7.77 -4.05 -36.56
N PHE A 2 -7.45 -4.02 -35.26
CA PHE A 2 -8.44 -4.26 -34.19
C PHE A 2 -8.32 -3.32 -33.00
N LEU A 3 -7.25 -2.51 -32.93
CA LEU A 3 -7.13 -1.47 -31.91
C LEU A 3 -7.91 -0.23 -32.36
N PRO A 4 -8.56 0.50 -31.44
CA PRO A 4 -9.14 1.80 -31.72
C PRO A 4 -8.07 2.75 -32.27
N ARG A 5 -8.45 3.65 -33.18
CA ARG A 5 -7.55 4.68 -33.75
C ARG A 5 -8.32 5.99 -33.92
N GLY A 6 -7.68 7.11 -33.60
CA GLY A 6 -8.28 8.44 -33.70
C GLY A 6 -7.32 9.56 -33.26
N SER A 7 -7.78 10.80 -33.33
CA SER A 7 -7.05 11.95 -32.77
C SER A 7 -7.37 12.12 -31.27
N GLY A 8 -6.35 12.40 -30.46
CA GLY A 8 -6.46 12.52 -28.99
C GLY A 8 -6.05 11.25 -28.23
N ILE A 9 -6.49 11.10 -26.97
CA ILE A 9 -6.25 9.89 -26.17
C ILE A 9 -7.14 8.77 -26.68
N VAL A 10 -6.56 7.88 -27.49
CA VAL A 10 -7.27 6.74 -28.06
C VAL A 10 -7.37 5.59 -27.05
N THR A 11 -6.25 5.21 -26.46
CA THR A 11 -6.20 4.19 -25.40
C THR A 11 -6.47 4.85 -24.05
N ARG A 12 -7.69 4.68 -23.51
CA ARG A 12 -8.12 5.25 -22.20
C ARG A 12 -8.01 4.25 -21.03
N ARG A 13 -7.83 2.97 -21.34
CA ARG A 13 -7.63 1.89 -20.39
C ARG A 13 -6.45 1.04 -20.85
N PRO A 14 -5.62 0.51 -19.94
CA PRO A 14 -4.57 -0.44 -20.32
C PRO A 14 -5.18 -1.64 -21.06
N LEU A 15 -4.60 -2.03 -22.19
CA LEU A 15 -5.01 -3.22 -22.93
C LEU A 15 -3.91 -4.28 -22.83
N VAL A 16 -4.19 -5.35 -22.10
CA VAL A 16 -3.33 -6.53 -22.02
C VAL A 16 -3.67 -7.44 -23.20
N LEU A 17 -2.87 -7.35 -24.24
CA LEU A 17 -2.99 -8.11 -25.47
C LEU A 17 -2.10 -9.36 -25.41
N GLN A 18 -2.73 -10.53 -25.43
CA GLN A 18 -2.05 -11.83 -25.47
C GLN A 18 -2.18 -12.40 -26.88
N LEU A 19 -1.10 -12.34 -27.64
CA LEU A 19 -0.97 -13.01 -28.93
C LEU A 19 -0.59 -14.47 -28.67
N ILE A 20 -1.36 -15.40 -29.23
CA ILE A 20 -1.18 -16.84 -29.07
C ILE A 20 -1.10 -17.46 -30.46
N ASN A 21 0.02 -18.13 -30.75
CA ASN A 21 0.17 -18.88 -31.99
C ASN A 21 -0.77 -20.09 -31.97
N CYS A 22 -1.70 -20.13 -32.92
CA CYS A 22 -2.68 -21.19 -33.05
C CYS A 22 -3.07 -21.38 -34.52
N ALA A 23 -3.44 -22.59 -34.93
CA ALA A 23 -3.85 -22.86 -36.31
C ALA A 23 -5.12 -22.09 -36.74
N THR A 24 -5.97 -21.72 -35.78
CA THR A 24 -7.24 -21.02 -36.02
C THR A 24 -7.16 -19.57 -35.57
N GLU A 25 -7.66 -18.66 -36.41
CA GLU A 25 -7.67 -17.23 -36.12
C GLU A 25 -9.00 -16.80 -35.46
N TYR A 26 -8.91 -16.28 -34.24
CA TYR A 26 -10.04 -15.71 -33.49
C TYR A 26 -9.53 -14.90 -32.28
N ALA A 27 -10.40 -14.12 -31.67
CA ALA A 27 -10.13 -13.40 -30.43
C ALA A 27 -11.13 -13.73 -29.32
N GLU A 28 -10.72 -13.56 -28.07
CA GLU A 28 -11.56 -13.75 -26.88
C GLU A 28 -11.20 -12.71 -25.81
N PHE A 29 -12.22 -12.12 -25.20
CA PHE A 29 -12.06 -11.20 -24.08
C PHE A 29 -12.30 -11.89 -22.74
N LEU A 30 -11.57 -11.46 -21.71
CA LEU A 30 -11.74 -12.01 -20.36
C LEU A 30 -13.14 -11.72 -19.76
N HIS A 31 -13.76 -10.60 -20.13
CA HIS A 31 -15.11 -10.24 -19.67
C HIS A 31 -16.23 -10.88 -20.50
N CYS A 32 -15.90 -11.50 -21.64
CA CYS A 32 -16.84 -12.23 -22.52
C CYS A 32 -16.40 -13.68 -22.74
N LYS A 33 -16.09 -14.40 -21.65
CA LYS A 33 -15.61 -15.79 -21.73
C LYS A 33 -16.56 -16.68 -22.54
N GLY A 34 -16.01 -17.45 -23.46
CA GLY A 34 -16.76 -18.37 -24.31
C GLY A 34 -17.29 -17.77 -25.61
N LYS A 35 -17.27 -16.44 -25.79
CA LYS A 35 -17.57 -15.79 -27.07
C LYS A 35 -16.29 -15.65 -27.89
N LYS A 36 -16.26 -16.31 -29.06
CA LYS A 36 -15.16 -16.19 -30.03
C LYS A 36 -15.49 -15.11 -31.06
N PHE A 37 -14.62 -14.14 -31.19
CA PHE A 37 -14.70 -13.08 -32.19
C PHE A 37 -13.87 -13.48 -33.40
N ILE A 38 -14.50 -13.56 -34.58
CA ILE A 38 -13.83 -13.90 -35.83
C ILE A 38 -13.59 -12.63 -36.65
N ASP A 39 -14.50 -11.66 -36.55
CA ASP A 39 -14.34 -10.34 -37.14
C ASP A 39 -13.57 -9.41 -36.20
N PHE A 40 -12.43 -8.91 -36.65
CA PHE A 40 -11.59 -7.98 -35.89
C PHE A 40 -12.14 -6.54 -35.85
N ASP A 41 -13.12 -6.20 -36.69
CA ASP A 41 -13.87 -4.96 -36.56
C ASP A 41 -14.82 -5.04 -35.34
N GLU A 42 -15.42 -6.21 -35.06
CA GLU A 42 -16.18 -6.44 -33.82
C GLU A 42 -15.26 -6.36 -32.59
N VAL A 43 -14.04 -6.88 -32.66
CA VAL A 43 -13.04 -6.76 -31.59
C VAL A 43 -12.76 -5.29 -31.26
N ARG A 44 -12.63 -4.44 -32.29
CA ARG A 44 -12.41 -2.99 -32.10
C ARG A 44 -13.60 -2.34 -31.42
N GLN A 45 -14.81 -2.59 -31.91
CA GLN A 45 -16.04 -2.06 -31.34
C GLN A 45 -16.24 -2.50 -29.90
N GLU A 46 -15.89 -3.76 -29.59
CA GLU A 46 -15.95 -4.28 -28.22
C GLU A 46 -14.95 -3.60 -27.29
N ILE A 47 -13.72 -3.31 -27.74
CA ILE A 47 -12.74 -2.52 -26.95
C ILE A 47 -13.30 -1.13 -26.64
N GLU A 48 -13.89 -0.46 -27.63
CA GLU A 48 -14.48 0.87 -27.47
C GLU A 48 -15.68 0.83 -26.51
N ALA A 49 -16.61 -0.10 -26.71
CA ALA A 49 -17.78 -0.28 -25.87
C ALA A 49 -17.41 -0.61 -24.42
N GLU A 50 -16.45 -1.52 -24.21
CA GLU A 50 -15.97 -1.89 -22.88
C GLU A 50 -15.21 -0.73 -22.20
N THR A 51 -14.51 0.09 -22.98
CA THR A 51 -13.86 1.29 -22.48
C THR A 51 -14.89 2.32 -22.02
N ASP A 52 -15.91 2.60 -22.84
CA ASP A 52 -16.97 3.54 -22.53
C ASP A 52 -17.84 3.09 -21.36
N ARG A 53 -18.07 1.78 -21.21
CA ARG A 53 -18.83 1.22 -20.09
C ARG A 53 -18.23 1.57 -18.73
N VAL A 54 -16.89 1.64 -18.64
CA VAL A 54 -16.18 1.92 -17.38
C VAL A 54 -15.80 3.39 -17.23
N THR A 55 -15.40 4.05 -18.33
CA THR A 55 -14.88 5.43 -18.28
C THR A 55 -15.92 6.49 -18.63
N GLY A 56 -17.10 6.08 -19.10
CA GLY A 56 -18.07 6.96 -19.72
C GLY A 56 -17.60 7.49 -21.09
N HIS A 57 -18.44 8.30 -21.73
CA HIS A 57 -18.12 8.89 -23.04
C HIS A 57 -17.26 10.17 -22.96
N ASN A 58 -17.02 10.71 -21.75
CA ASN A 58 -16.36 12.01 -21.54
C ASN A 58 -14.83 11.92 -21.41
N LYS A 59 -14.18 11.05 -22.20
CA LYS A 59 -12.69 10.95 -22.29
C LYS A 59 -11.95 10.68 -20.96
N GLY A 60 -12.62 10.12 -19.97
CA GLY A 60 -12.01 9.66 -18.73
C GLY A 60 -11.07 8.47 -18.96
N ILE A 61 -10.16 8.22 -18.01
CA ILE A 61 -9.25 7.07 -18.02
C ILE A 61 -9.56 6.14 -16.85
N SER A 62 -9.15 4.88 -16.94
CA SER A 62 -9.26 3.95 -15.82
C SER A 62 -8.06 3.01 -15.79
N PRO A 63 -7.47 2.74 -14.60
CA PRO A 63 -6.34 1.83 -14.46
C PRO A 63 -6.74 0.35 -14.63
N VAL A 64 -8.04 0.03 -14.71
CA VAL A 64 -8.53 -1.35 -14.83
C VAL A 64 -8.31 -1.87 -16.25
N PRO A 65 -7.44 -2.89 -16.44
CA PRO A 65 -7.07 -3.33 -17.78
C PRO A 65 -8.20 -4.09 -18.49
N ILE A 66 -8.21 -4.01 -19.82
CA ILE A 66 -8.95 -4.90 -20.70
C ILE A 66 -8.02 -6.05 -21.08
N ASN A 67 -8.47 -7.29 -20.93
CA ASN A 67 -7.68 -8.46 -21.30
C ASN A 67 -8.23 -9.09 -22.58
N LEU A 68 -7.40 -9.11 -23.62
CA LEU A 68 -7.73 -9.60 -24.95
C LEU A 68 -6.74 -10.69 -25.35
N ARG A 69 -7.25 -11.86 -25.71
CA ARG A 69 -6.47 -12.95 -26.33
C ARG A 69 -6.75 -12.98 -27.82
N VAL A 70 -5.71 -12.97 -28.63
CA VAL A 70 -5.80 -13.14 -30.08
C VAL A 70 -5.03 -14.39 -30.46
N TYR A 71 -5.74 -15.35 -31.04
CA TYR A 71 -5.22 -16.58 -31.58
C TYR A 71 -5.02 -16.38 -33.08
N SER A 72 -3.84 -16.68 -33.62
CA SER A 72 -3.58 -16.58 -35.07
C SER A 72 -2.35 -17.42 -35.45
N PRO A 73 -2.28 -17.99 -36.68
CA PRO A 73 -1.08 -18.70 -37.12
C PRO A 73 0.07 -17.74 -37.46
N ASN A 74 -0.25 -16.46 -37.68
CA ASN A 74 0.68 -15.44 -38.16
C ASN A 74 1.34 -14.63 -37.03
N VAL A 75 1.09 -14.99 -35.77
CA VAL A 75 1.63 -14.28 -34.60
C VAL A 75 2.53 -15.19 -33.77
N LEU A 76 3.47 -14.58 -33.05
CA LEU A 76 4.26 -15.27 -32.04
C LEU A 76 3.56 -15.18 -30.68
N ASN A 77 3.86 -16.11 -29.79
CA ASN A 77 3.41 -16.04 -28.40
C ASN A 77 4.03 -14.81 -27.74
N LEU A 78 3.23 -13.76 -27.53
CA LEU A 78 3.70 -12.47 -27.02
C LEU A 78 2.59 -11.84 -26.17
N THR A 79 2.96 -11.30 -25.01
CA THR A 79 2.05 -10.46 -24.23
C THR A 79 2.53 -9.02 -24.32
N LEU A 80 1.63 -8.14 -24.77
CA LEU A 80 1.84 -6.70 -24.89
C LEU A 80 0.87 -6.01 -23.93
N VAL A 81 1.32 -4.92 -23.31
CA VAL A 81 0.43 -4.04 -22.55
C VAL A 81 0.45 -2.70 -23.27
N ASP A 82 -0.63 -2.38 -23.95
CA ASP A 82 -0.83 -1.05 -24.52
C ASP A 82 -1.33 -0.12 -23.41
N LEU A 83 -0.69 1.03 -23.26
CA LEU A 83 -0.93 1.98 -22.17
C LEU A 83 -1.37 3.33 -22.75
N PRO A 84 -2.16 4.12 -22.00
CA PRO A 84 -2.51 5.47 -22.43
C PRO A 84 -1.27 6.32 -22.74
N GLY A 85 -1.33 7.06 -23.85
CA GLY A 85 -0.27 8.01 -24.21
C GLY A 85 -0.25 9.21 -23.26
N MET A 86 0.94 9.70 -22.93
CA MET A 86 1.12 10.89 -22.10
C MET A 86 0.51 12.13 -22.76
N THR A 87 -0.31 12.88 -22.02
CA THR A 87 -0.85 14.19 -22.44
C THR A 87 -0.49 15.26 -21.44
N LYS A 88 0.12 16.36 -21.91
CA LYS A 88 0.59 17.48 -21.06
C LYS A 88 -0.49 18.50 -20.72
N VAL A 89 -1.59 18.50 -21.47
CA VAL A 89 -2.69 19.46 -21.29
C VAL A 89 -4.01 18.68 -21.27
N PRO A 90 -4.85 18.86 -20.23
CA PRO A 90 -6.17 18.24 -20.20
C PRO A 90 -7.03 18.76 -21.34
N VAL A 91 -7.77 17.86 -22.01
CA VAL A 91 -8.66 18.22 -23.12
C VAL A 91 -10.09 17.79 -22.82
N GLY A 92 -11.06 18.71 -22.96
CA GLY A 92 -12.47 18.45 -22.64
C GLY A 92 -12.71 18.44 -21.14
N ASP A 93 -13.47 17.46 -20.64
CA ASP A 93 -13.81 17.33 -19.22
C ASP A 93 -12.75 16.56 -18.40
N GLN A 94 -11.54 16.40 -18.94
CA GLN A 94 -10.47 15.72 -18.22
C GLN A 94 -10.03 16.54 -17.00
N PRO A 95 -9.75 15.88 -15.87
CA PRO A 95 -9.36 16.58 -14.66
C PRO A 95 -7.96 17.20 -14.84
N ALA A 96 -7.67 18.27 -14.09
CA ALA A 96 -6.43 19.03 -14.23
C ALA A 96 -5.17 18.18 -13.93
N ASP A 97 -5.32 17.09 -13.18
CA ASP A 97 -4.28 16.14 -12.80
C ASP A 97 -4.19 14.90 -13.72
N ILE A 98 -4.83 14.92 -14.90
CA ILE A 98 -4.85 13.77 -15.83
C ILE A 98 -3.44 13.25 -16.18
N GLU A 99 -2.46 14.15 -16.33
CA GLU A 99 -1.07 13.78 -16.58
C GLU A 99 -0.49 12.93 -15.45
N HIS A 100 -0.76 13.31 -14.19
CA HIS A 100 -0.32 12.57 -13.02
C HIS A 100 -1.01 11.21 -12.94
N GLN A 101 -2.32 11.15 -13.20
CA GLN A 101 -3.06 9.88 -13.20
C GLN A 101 -2.56 8.90 -14.28
N ILE A 102 -2.29 9.40 -15.51
CA ILE A 102 -1.69 8.58 -16.57
C ILE A 102 -0.32 8.10 -16.14
N ARG A 103 0.52 8.99 -15.60
CA ARG A 103 1.85 8.64 -15.13
C ARG A 103 1.82 7.57 -14.03
N ASP A 104 0.96 7.72 -13.03
CA ASP A 104 0.79 6.74 -11.94
C ASP A 104 0.34 5.39 -12.50
N MET A 105 -0.57 5.40 -13.48
CA MET A 105 -0.99 4.19 -14.18
C MET A 105 0.18 3.54 -14.92
N LEU A 106 1.01 4.30 -15.65
CA LEU A 106 2.20 3.79 -16.30
C LEU A 106 3.15 3.14 -15.28
N MET A 107 3.42 3.84 -14.17
CA MET A 107 4.36 3.39 -13.13
C MET A 107 3.94 2.05 -12.51
N GLN A 108 2.64 1.73 -12.42
CA GLN A 108 2.18 0.42 -11.95
C GLN A 108 2.62 -0.76 -12.84
N PHE A 109 2.88 -0.50 -14.13
CA PHE A 109 3.37 -1.51 -15.07
C PHE A 109 4.88 -1.44 -15.23
N VAL A 110 5.43 -0.23 -15.44
CA VAL A 110 6.82 -0.07 -15.85
C VAL A 110 7.84 -0.22 -14.72
N THR A 111 7.44 -0.07 -13.45
CA THR A 111 8.34 -0.27 -12.28
C THR A 111 8.63 -1.74 -11.99
N LYS A 112 7.90 -2.67 -12.60
CA LYS A 112 8.15 -4.10 -12.43
C LYS A 112 9.43 -4.49 -13.17
N ASP A 113 10.42 -5.01 -12.46
CA ASP A 113 11.72 -5.45 -13.02
C ASP A 113 11.57 -6.48 -14.15
N ASN A 114 10.49 -7.27 -14.09
CA ASN A 114 10.17 -8.29 -15.08
C ASN A 114 9.45 -7.73 -16.34
N CYS A 115 9.31 -6.41 -16.49
CA CYS A 115 8.65 -5.78 -17.64
C CYS A 115 9.68 -5.26 -18.66
N LEU A 116 9.61 -5.72 -19.91
CA LEU A 116 10.35 -5.11 -21.02
C LEU A 116 9.67 -3.80 -21.44
N LEU A 117 10.46 -2.73 -21.57
CA LEU A 117 9.94 -1.40 -21.92
C LEU A 117 10.12 -1.15 -23.41
N LEU A 118 9.02 -0.89 -24.11
CA LEU A 118 9.03 -0.49 -25.51
C LEU A 118 8.84 1.02 -25.61
N ALA A 119 9.94 1.78 -25.66
CA ALA A 119 9.91 3.23 -25.73
C ALA A 119 9.68 3.70 -27.17
N VAL A 120 8.41 3.91 -27.52
CA VAL A 120 7.99 4.35 -28.86
C VAL A 120 8.07 5.86 -28.97
N SER A 121 8.85 6.37 -29.93
CA SER A 121 8.97 7.81 -30.24
C SER A 121 8.79 8.07 -31.74
N PRO A 122 8.17 9.18 -32.15
CA PRO A 122 8.07 9.52 -33.56
C PRO A 122 9.35 10.26 -34.03
N ALA A 123 9.78 9.98 -35.26
CA ALA A 123 11.01 10.52 -35.83
C ALA A 123 10.95 12.01 -36.17
N ASN A 124 9.75 12.53 -36.40
CA ASN A 124 9.50 13.94 -36.72
C ASN A 124 9.47 14.85 -35.47
N SER A 125 9.86 14.34 -34.31
CA SER A 125 9.99 15.10 -33.07
C SER A 125 11.37 14.89 -32.47
N ASP A 126 11.88 15.90 -31.76
CA ASP A 126 13.15 15.78 -31.07
C ASP A 126 13.10 14.68 -29.98
N LEU A 127 14.04 13.73 -30.07
CA LEU A 127 14.13 12.60 -29.17
C LEU A 127 14.37 13.04 -27.71
N ALA A 128 15.04 14.18 -27.49
CA ALA A 128 15.27 14.73 -26.15
C ALA A 128 13.95 15.06 -25.41
N ASN A 129 12.88 15.32 -26.17
CA ASN A 129 11.56 15.63 -25.65
C ASN A 129 10.65 14.40 -25.52
N SER A 130 11.12 13.19 -25.84
CA SER A 130 10.34 11.96 -25.73
C SER A 130 10.00 11.62 -24.29
N ASP A 131 8.71 11.68 -23.95
CA ASP A 131 8.20 11.32 -22.63
C ASP A 131 8.37 9.81 -22.34
N ALA A 132 8.27 8.96 -23.37
CA ALA A 132 8.50 7.52 -23.26
C ALA A 132 9.93 7.19 -22.82
N LEU A 133 10.94 7.89 -23.38
CA LEU A 133 12.34 7.71 -23.00
C LEU A 133 12.68 8.31 -21.64
N LYS A 134 12.02 9.41 -21.24
CA LYS A 134 12.17 9.98 -19.89
C LYS A 134 11.69 9.01 -18.82
N ILE A 135 10.49 8.43 -18.99
CA ILE A 135 9.95 7.44 -18.06
C ILE A 135 10.85 6.19 -18.05
N ALA A 136 11.27 5.71 -19.22
CA ALA A 136 12.17 4.56 -19.30
C ALA A 136 13.47 4.79 -18.52
N LYS A 137 14.10 5.97 -18.63
CA LYS A 137 15.32 6.30 -17.88
C LYS A 137 15.12 6.39 -16.36
N GLU A 138 13.93 6.79 -15.92
CA GLU A 138 13.62 6.92 -14.49
C GLU A 138 13.48 5.55 -13.82
N VAL A 139 12.87 4.58 -14.51
CA VAL A 139 12.62 3.22 -13.98
C VAL A 139 13.63 2.17 -14.43
N ASP A 140 14.49 2.51 -15.39
CA ASP A 140 15.59 1.72 -15.92
C ASP A 140 16.82 2.64 -16.15
N PRO A 141 17.37 3.26 -15.08
CA PRO A 141 18.51 4.15 -15.18
C PRO A 141 19.76 3.36 -15.61
N GLN A 142 20.31 3.71 -16.77
CA GLN A 142 21.54 3.10 -17.26
C GLN A 142 22.73 3.77 -16.58
N GLY A 143 23.63 2.99 -15.96
CA GLY A 143 24.99 3.46 -15.69
C GLY A 143 25.69 3.87 -17.00
N PRO A 144 26.70 4.74 -16.97
CA PRO A 144 27.42 5.13 -18.17
C PRO A 144 27.97 3.90 -18.91
N ALA A 145 27.77 3.84 -20.23
CA ALA A 145 28.09 2.70 -21.11
C ALA A 145 29.59 2.27 -21.13
N THR A 146 30.44 2.91 -20.33
CA THR A 146 31.89 2.67 -20.19
C THR A 146 32.28 1.97 -18.89
N ALA A 147 31.34 1.58 -18.02
CA ALA A 147 31.66 0.90 -16.78
C ALA A 147 32.07 -0.57 -17.04
N PRO A 148 33.22 -1.05 -16.49
CA PRO A 148 33.61 -2.45 -16.56
C PRO A 148 32.60 -3.31 -15.77
N PRO A 149 32.49 -4.63 -16.06
CA PRO A 149 31.64 -5.51 -15.26
C PRO A 149 32.08 -5.45 -13.79
N PRO A 150 31.13 -5.45 -12.83
CA PRO A 150 31.47 -5.28 -11.42
C PRO A 150 32.37 -6.43 -10.98
N SER A 151 33.63 -6.10 -10.68
CA SER A 151 34.54 -6.99 -9.99
C SER A 151 34.06 -7.19 -8.56
N CYS A 152 33.95 -8.46 -8.20
CA CYS A 152 33.71 -9.03 -6.88
C CYS A 152 34.05 -8.09 -5.71
N LEU A 153 33.02 -7.67 -4.95
CA LEU A 153 32.92 -7.73 -3.48
C LEU A 153 31.79 -6.82 -2.98
N GLY A 154 30.72 -7.44 -2.47
CA GLY A 154 30.04 -6.93 -1.27
C GLY A 154 28.89 -5.92 -1.41
N ALA A 155 28.33 -5.68 -2.59
CA ALA A 155 27.07 -4.93 -2.72
C ALA A 155 26.03 -5.77 -3.45
N GLU A 156 24.97 -6.18 -2.75
CA GLU A 156 23.72 -6.69 -3.32
C GLU A 156 22.99 -5.57 -4.09
N THR A 157 23.63 -5.09 -5.16
CA THR A 157 23.03 -4.16 -6.11
C THR A 157 22.36 -5.00 -7.19
N GLY A 158 21.05 -4.81 -7.34
CA GLY A 158 20.21 -5.56 -8.25
C GLY A 158 20.83 -5.68 -9.63
N SER A 159 20.70 -6.86 -10.23
CA SER A 159 20.98 -7.09 -11.63
C SER A 159 20.56 -5.86 -12.45
N GLU A 160 21.52 -5.17 -13.07
CA GLU A 160 21.29 -4.05 -13.98
C GLU A 160 20.50 -4.57 -15.20
N SER A 161 19.19 -4.76 -14.99
CA SER A 161 18.24 -5.29 -15.96
C SER A 161 17.88 -4.17 -16.91
N LEU A 162 18.83 -3.87 -17.79
CA LEU A 162 18.68 -2.97 -18.91
C LEU A 162 17.61 -3.57 -19.83
N ARG A 163 16.37 -3.08 -19.74
CA ARG A 163 15.14 -3.70 -20.26
C ARG A 163 14.39 -2.81 -21.25
N SER A 164 14.95 -1.64 -21.56
CA SER A 164 14.41 -0.67 -22.52
C SER A 164 14.83 -0.93 -23.97
N ILE A 165 13.86 -0.97 -24.88
CA ILE A 165 14.01 -1.08 -26.34
C ILE A 165 13.43 0.19 -26.98
N GLY A 166 14.23 0.89 -27.77
CA GLY A 166 13.76 2.09 -28.48
C GLY A 166 13.08 1.72 -29.81
N VAL A 167 11.92 2.30 -30.09
CA VAL A 167 11.25 2.18 -31.38
C VAL A 167 11.00 3.55 -31.97
N ILE A 168 11.50 3.79 -33.18
CA ILE A 168 11.35 5.05 -33.90
C ILE A 168 10.31 4.85 -35.01
N THR A 169 9.19 5.56 -34.92
CA THR A 169 8.09 5.50 -35.88
C THR A 169 8.07 6.72 -36.79
N LYS A 170 7.28 6.72 -37.87
CA LYS A 170 7.07 7.90 -38.74
C LYS A 170 8.35 8.45 -39.40
N LEU A 171 9.30 7.57 -39.72
CA LEU A 171 10.55 7.93 -40.41
C LEU A 171 10.33 8.50 -41.82
N ASP A 172 9.18 8.19 -42.42
CA ASP A 172 8.71 8.68 -43.71
C ASP A 172 8.15 10.10 -43.67
N LEU A 173 7.87 10.64 -42.48
CA LEU A 173 7.32 11.99 -42.27
C LEU A 173 8.35 12.99 -41.73
N MET A 174 9.64 12.68 -41.88
CA MET A 174 10.72 13.60 -41.55
C MET A 174 10.86 14.69 -42.62
N ASP A 175 11.29 15.88 -42.21
CA ASP A 175 11.51 17.00 -43.13
C ASP A 175 12.61 16.65 -44.14
N GLU A 176 12.42 17.04 -45.40
CA GLU A 176 13.40 16.79 -46.45
C GLU A 176 14.77 17.37 -46.07
N GLY A 177 15.82 16.54 -46.16
CA GLY A 177 17.17 16.91 -45.75
C GLY A 177 17.53 16.55 -44.30
N THR A 178 16.58 16.04 -43.51
CA THR A 178 16.83 15.50 -42.17
C THR A 178 16.75 13.97 -42.15
N ASP A 179 17.47 13.34 -41.22
CA ASP A 179 17.35 11.90 -40.96
C ASP A 179 17.56 11.58 -39.47
N ALA A 180 17.11 10.40 -39.06
CA ALA A 180 17.23 9.87 -37.71
C ALA A 180 18.41 8.88 -37.59
N ARG A 181 19.43 9.00 -38.45
CA ARG A 181 20.51 8.01 -38.53
C ARG A 181 21.28 7.90 -37.22
N ASP A 182 21.64 9.02 -36.60
CA ASP A 182 22.40 9.01 -35.34
C ASP A 182 21.60 8.40 -34.17
N ILE A 183 20.27 8.46 -34.22
CA ILE A 183 19.39 7.77 -33.27
C ILE A 183 19.42 6.27 -33.53
N LEU A 184 19.20 5.85 -34.79
CA LEU A 184 19.15 4.44 -35.17
C LEU A 184 20.51 3.73 -35.07
N GLU A 185 21.62 4.46 -35.21
CA GLU A 185 22.98 3.99 -34.95
C GLU A 185 23.36 4.03 -33.45
N ASN A 186 22.40 4.38 -32.58
CA ASN A 186 22.54 4.36 -31.12
C ASN A 186 23.61 5.34 -30.58
N LYS A 187 23.85 6.46 -31.28
CA LYS A 187 24.88 7.45 -30.93
C LYS A 187 24.35 8.59 -30.06
N LEU A 188 23.15 9.10 -30.36
CA LEU A 188 22.60 10.28 -29.70
C LEU A 188 22.24 9.99 -28.24
N LEU A 189 21.41 8.96 -28.03
CA LEU A 189 21.01 8.52 -26.70
C LEU A 189 21.13 6.99 -26.61
N PRO A 190 22.27 6.45 -26.16
CA PRO A 190 22.52 5.02 -26.24
C PRO A 190 21.56 4.22 -25.35
N LEU A 191 20.95 3.17 -25.92
CA LEU A 191 20.24 2.12 -25.20
C LEU A 191 20.97 0.79 -25.38
N ARG A 192 21.08 -0.03 -24.33
CA ARG A 192 21.71 -1.37 -24.42
C ARG A 192 21.06 -2.26 -25.49
N ARG A 193 19.73 -2.17 -25.65
CA ARG A 193 18.98 -2.97 -26.64
C ARG A 193 18.80 -2.25 -27.99
N GLY A 194 19.39 -1.06 -28.14
CA GLY A 194 19.38 -0.26 -29.36
C GLY A 194 18.00 0.29 -29.74
N TYR A 195 17.94 0.80 -30.97
CA TYR A 195 16.75 1.36 -31.59
C TYR A 195 16.36 0.58 -32.84
N ILE A 196 15.05 0.48 -33.08
CA ILE A 196 14.49 -0.13 -34.28
C ILE A 196 13.52 0.86 -34.93
N GLY A 197 13.80 1.20 -36.19
CA GLY A 197 12.95 2.05 -37.02
C GLY A 197 11.82 1.26 -37.66
N VAL A 198 10.60 1.78 -37.65
CA VAL A 198 9.43 1.20 -38.32
C VAL A 198 8.66 2.25 -39.11
N VAL A 199 8.09 1.82 -40.24
CA VAL A 199 7.23 2.68 -41.08
C VAL A 199 5.84 2.04 -41.13
N ASN A 200 4.86 2.77 -40.61
CA ASN A 200 3.49 2.30 -40.50
C ASN A 200 2.63 2.82 -41.65
N ARG A 201 1.42 2.25 -41.82
CA ARG A 201 0.42 2.79 -42.75
C ARG A 201 0.02 4.21 -42.34
N SER A 202 -0.01 5.13 -43.31
CA SER A 202 -0.54 6.48 -43.13
C SER A 202 -2.06 6.47 -42.93
N GLN A 203 -2.64 7.57 -42.47
CA GLN A 203 -4.10 7.67 -42.35
C GLN A 203 -4.80 7.41 -43.69
N LYS A 204 -4.24 7.91 -44.79
CA LYS A 204 -4.74 7.68 -46.16
C LYS A 204 -4.67 6.20 -46.56
N ASP A 205 -3.58 5.50 -46.19
CA ASP A 205 -3.46 4.06 -46.44
C ASP A 205 -4.48 3.24 -45.65
N ILE A 206 -4.84 3.71 -44.44
CA ILE A 206 -5.83 3.06 -43.58
C ILE A 206 -7.24 3.25 -44.16
N ASP A 207 -7.58 4.48 -44.54
CA ASP A 207 -8.88 4.80 -45.17
C ASP A 207 -9.03 4.03 -46.50
N GLY A 208 -7.92 3.86 -47.24
CA GLY A 208 -7.83 3.03 -48.44
C GLY A 208 -7.72 1.52 -48.20
N LYS A 209 -7.82 1.06 -46.94
CA LYS A 209 -7.72 -0.37 -46.52
C LYS A 209 -6.51 -1.10 -47.12
N LYS A 210 -5.35 -0.45 -47.15
CA LYS A 210 -4.11 -1.05 -47.66
C LYS A 210 -3.76 -2.32 -46.89
N ASP A 211 -3.51 -3.38 -47.65
CA ASP A 211 -3.17 -4.69 -47.11
C ASP A 211 -1.85 -4.68 -46.32
N ILE A 212 -1.75 -5.57 -45.32
CA ILE A 212 -0.59 -5.70 -44.43
C ILE A 212 0.64 -6.15 -45.23
N THR A 213 0.47 -7.08 -46.17
CA THR A 213 1.59 -7.57 -47.00
C THR A 213 2.16 -6.44 -47.84
N ALA A 214 1.28 -5.63 -48.44
CA ALA A 214 1.68 -4.45 -49.21
C ALA A 214 2.36 -3.38 -48.33
N ALA A 215 1.92 -3.21 -47.08
CA ALA A 215 2.56 -2.31 -46.13
C ALA A 215 3.98 -2.76 -45.74
N LEU A 216 4.18 -4.06 -45.46
CA LEU A 216 5.50 -4.62 -45.15
C LEU A 216 6.46 -4.52 -46.34
N GLN A 217 5.97 -4.73 -47.56
CA GLN A 217 6.77 -4.54 -48.78
C GLN A 217 7.15 -3.08 -48.98
N ALA A 218 6.23 -2.15 -48.72
CA ALA A 218 6.50 -0.71 -48.79
C ALA A 218 7.53 -0.28 -47.75
N GLU A 219 7.43 -0.77 -46.51
CA GLU A 219 8.41 -0.54 -45.44
C GLU A 219 9.79 -1.05 -45.84
N ARG A 220 9.89 -2.29 -46.35
CA ARG A 220 11.17 -2.84 -46.81
C ARG A 220 11.75 -2.03 -47.98
N LYS A 221 10.91 -1.60 -48.92
CA LYS A 221 11.33 -0.75 -50.04
C LYS A 221 11.88 0.58 -49.54
N PHE A 222 11.21 1.23 -48.59
CA PHE A 222 11.64 2.49 -47.98
C PHE A 222 13.06 2.37 -47.42
N PHE A 223 13.32 1.39 -46.56
CA PHE A 223 14.64 1.20 -45.95
C PHE A 223 15.73 0.86 -46.97
N LEU A 224 15.41 0.14 -48.05
CA LEU A 224 16.39 -0.19 -49.10
C LEU A 224 16.67 0.97 -50.06
N SER A 225 15.69 1.85 -50.30
CA SER A 225 15.82 3.00 -51.20
C SER A 225 16.37 4.25 -50.51
N HIS A 226 16.18 4.40 -49.19
CA HIS A 226 16.60 5.60 -48.47
C HIS A 226 18.13 5.65 -48.28
N PRO A 227 18.83 6.69 -48.77
CA PRO A 227 20.30 6.72 -48.75
C PRO A 227 20.89 6.65 -47.33
N SER A 228 20.27 7.33 -46.36
CA SER A 228 20.74 7.32 -44.96
C SER A 228 20.48 6.04 -44.18
N TYR A 229 19.58 5.15 -44.65
CA TYR A 229 19.17 3.95 -43.90
C TYR A 229 19.48 2.63 -44.62
N ARG A 230 19.95 2.68 -45.87
CA ARG A 230 20.20 1.51 -46.71
C ARG A 230 21.11 0.48 -46.04
N HIS A 231 22.16 0.91 -45.35
CA HIS A 231 23.07 0.02 -44.62
C HIS A 231 22.48 -0.56 -43.32
N LEU A 232 21.38 0.01 -42.83
CA LEU A 232 20.66 -0.45 -41.65
C LEU A 232 19.44 -1.31 -41.99
N ALA A 233 19.07 -1.45 -43.28
CA ALA A 233 17.80 -2.03 -43.70
C ALA A 233 17.53 -3.43 -43.12
N ASP A 234 18.56 -4.25 -42.87
CA ASP A 234 18.42 -5.59 -42.30
C ASP A 234 18.16 -5.62 -40.78
N ARG A 235 18.38 -4.49 -40.09
CA ARG A 235 18.10 -4.27 -38.66
C ARG A 235 16.93 -3.32 -38.43
N MET A 236 16.12 -3.07 -39.45
CA MET A 236 14.99 -2.15 -39.41
C MET A 236 13.72 -2.84 -39.90
N GLY A 237 12.58 -2.23 -39.59
CA GLY A 237 11.26 -2.67 -40.00
C GLY A 237 10.56 -3.58 -39.01
N THR A 238 9.26 -3.74 -39.23
CA THR A 238 8.33 -4.44 -38.33
C THR A 238 8.70 -5.92 -38.18
N ALA A 239 9.15 -6.58 -39.26
CA ALA A 239 9.57 -7.98 -39.21
C ALA A 239 10.80 -8.19 -38.31
N TYR A 240 11.78 -7.28 -38.37
CA TYR A 240 12.94 -7.32 -37.51
C TYR A 240 12.55 -7.04 -36.04
N LEU A 241 11.69 -6.04 -35.81
CA LEU A 241 11.16 -5.73 -34.49
C LEU A 241 10.48 -6.94 -33.84
N GLN A 242 9.60 -7.63 -34.56
CA GLN A 242 8.91 -8.82 -34.05
C GLN A 242 9.90 -9.92 -33.65
N LYS A 243 10.92 -10.18 -34.48
CA LYS A 243 11.97 -11.17 -34.19
C LYS A 243 12.76 -10.79 -32.94
N VAL A 244 13.17 -9.52 -32.82
CA VAL A 244 13.90 -9.03 -31.64
C VAL A 244 13.04 -9.12 -30.39
N LEU A 245 11.79 -8.66 -30.43
CA LEU A 245 10.89 -8.73 -29.28
C LEU A 245 10.67 -10.16 -28.80
N ASN A 246 10.48 -11.11 -29.71
CA ASN A 246 10.32 -12.52 -29.34
C ASN A 246 11.59 -13.11 -28.70
N GLN A 247 12.76 -12.83 -29.29
CA GLN A 247 14.04 -13.27 -28.73
C GLN A 247 14.27 -12.66 -27.33
N GLN A 248 14.03 -11.36 -27.18
CA GLN A 248 14.23 -10.66 -25.92
C GLN A 248 13.23 -11.11 -24.87
N LEU A 249 11.95 -11.29 -25.21
CA LEU A 249 10.96 -11.82 -24.28
C LEU A 249 11.33 -13.23 -23.82
N THR A 250 11.76 -14.10 -24.73
CA THR A 250 12.14 -15.49 -24.39
C THR A 250 13.33 -15.53 -23.43
N ASN A 251 14.37 -14.74 -23.70
CA ASN A 251 15.54 -14.64 -22.83
C ASN A 251 15.16 -14.03 -21.48
N HIS A 252 14.38 -12.96 -21.48
CA HIS A 252 13.94 -12.30 -20.27
C HIS A 252 13.07 -13.20 -19.37
N ILE A 253 12.16 -13.98 -19.96
CA ILE A 253 11.40 -15.00 -19.21
C ILE A 253 12.36 -16.02 -18.61
N ARG A 254 13.31 -16.55 -19.38
CA ARG A 254 14.29 -17.54 -18.89
C ARG A 254 15.09 -17.02 -17.70
N ASP A 255 15.54 -15.78 -17.75
CA ASP A 255 16.39 -15.17 -16.73
C ASP A 255 15.60 -14.77 -15.47
N THR A 256 14.34 -14.34 -15.62
CA THR A 256 13.50 -13.88 -14.49
C THR A 256 12.71 -15.00 -13.80
N LEU A 257 12.46 -16.13 -14.49
CA LEU A 257 11.64 -17.23 -13.95
C LEU A 257 12.20 -17.85 -12.65
N PRO A 258 13.52 -18.06 -12.46
CA PRO A 258 14.05 -18.56 -11.21
C PRO A 258 13.79 -17.62 -10.03
N GLY A 259 13.95 -16.31 -10.23
CA GLY A 259 13.68 -15.29 -9.22
C GLY A 259 12.19 -15.21 -8.87
N LEU A 260 11.32 -15.24 -9.89
CA LEU A 260 9.87 -15.30 -9.68
C LEU A 260 9.46 -16.54 -8.88
N ARG A 261 10.00 -17.72 -9.21
CA ARG A 261 9.73 -18.96 -8.48
C ARG A 261 10.14 -18.84 -7.01
N SER A 262 11.33 -18.32 -6.73
CA SER A 262 11.82 -18.11 -5.36
C SER A 262 10.91 -17.16 -4.58
N LYS A 263 10.50 -16.03 -5.17
CA LYS A 263 9.57 -15.09 -4.56
C LYS A 263 8.22 -15.73 -4.23
N LEU A 264 7.65 -16.50 -5.17
CA LEU A 264 6.39 -17.21 -4.96
C LEU A 264 6.51 -18.29 -3.89
N GLN A 265 7.65 -18.99 -3.80
CA GLN A 265 7.90 -19.96 -2.73
C GLN A 265 7.98 -19.29 -1.35
N SER A 266 8.67 -18.16 -1.23
CA SER A 266 8.73 -17.40 0.02
C SER A 266 7.34 -16.89 0.45
N GLN A 267 6.54 -16.38 -0.51
CA GLN A 267 5.16 -15.97 -0.25
C GLN A 267 4.29 -17.14 0.17
N LEU A 268 4.41 -18.29 -0.50
CA LEU A 268 3.69 -19.52 -0.14
C LEU A 268 4.04 -19.94 1.28
N LEU A 269 5.32 -19.98 1.65
CA LEU A 269 5.77 -20.37 2.98
C LEU A 269 5.24 -19.44 4.08
N SER A 270 5.18 -18.13 3.81
CA SER A 270 4.60 -17.15 4.74
C SER A 270 3.11 -17.43 4.97
N ILE A 271 2.36 -17.65 3.88
CA ILE A 271 0.93 -17.92 3.94
C ILE A 271 0.66 -19.30 4.55
N GLU A 272 1.51 -20.30 4.30
CA GLU A 272 1.36 -21.64 4.87
C GLU A 272 1.42 -21.64 6.40
N LYS A 273 2.21 -20.75 7.02
CA LYS A 273 2.24 -20.58 8.49
C LYS A 273 0.89 -20.12 9.02
N GLU A 274 0.30 -19.09 8.41
CA GLU A 274 -1.03 -18.61 8.79
C GLU A 274 -2.07 -19.69 8.52
N VAL A 275 -2.06 -20.29 7.33
CA VAL A 275 -3.00 -21.34 6.93
C VAL A 275 -2.94 -22.53 7.87
N GLU A 276 -1.78 -22.92 8.41
CA GLU A 276 -1.66 -24.01 9.38
C GLU A 276 -2.47 -23.77 10.66
N GLU A 277 -2.59 -22.52 11.11
CA GLU A 277 -3.47 -22.13 12.22
C GLU A 277 -4.95 -22.38 11.86
N TYR A 278 -5.31 -22.17 10.60
CA TYR A 278 -6.66 -22.32 10.05
C TYR A 278 -6.96 -23.70 9.41
N LYS A 279 -5.98 -24.59 9.16
CA LYS A 279 -6.16 -25.87 8.43
C LYS A 279 -7.23 -26.78 9.07
N ASN A 280 -7.35 -26.72 10.39
CA ASN A 280 -8.33 -27.48 11.16
C ASN A 280 -9.54 -26.62 11.58
N PHE A 281 -9.78 -25.50 10.90
CA PHE A 281 -10.93 -24.64 11.14
C PHE A 281 -12.19 -25.30 10.58
N ARG A 282 -13.06 -25.73 11.49
CA ARG A 282 -14.48 -26.00 11.20
C ARG A 282 -15.29 -24.91 11.91
N PRO A 283 -16.16 -24.17 11.20
CA PRO A 283 -16.92 -23.05 11.78
C PRO A 283 -17.68 -23.40 13.07
N ASP A 284 -18.03 -24.69 13.26
CA ASP A 284 -18.83 -25.18 14.38
C ASP A 284 -18.16 -26.21 15.28
N ASP A 285 -16.82 -26.30 15.32
CA ASP A 285 -16.15 -27.16 16.30
C ASP A 285 -16.16 -26.52 17.71
N PRO A 286 -16.92 -27.06 18.69
CA PRO A 286 -17.00 -26.49 20.03
C PRO A 286 -15.67 -26.55 20.77
N SER A 287 -14.81 -27.53 20.46
CA SER A 287 -13.53 -27.71 21.15
C SER A 287 -12.56 -26.56 20.90
N ARG A 288 -12.53 -26.04 19.67
CA ARG A 288 -11.73 -24.86 19.30
C ARG A 288 -12.33 -23.56 19.85
N LYS A 289 -13.67 -23.42 19.88
CA LYS A 289 -14.33 -22.26 20.50
C LYS A 289 -13.95 -22.16 21.98
N THR A 290 -13.97 -23.28 22.72
CA THR A 290 -13.55 -23.33 24.12
C THR A 290 -12.06 -23.07 24.29
N LYS A 291 -11.20 -23.62 23.42
CA LYS A 291 -9.76 -23.38 23.46
C LYS A 291 -9.41 -21.91 23.21
N ALA A 292 -10.04 -21.28 22.22
CA ALA A 292 -9.84 -19.87 21.89
C ALA A 292 -10.29 -18.97 23.04
N LEU A 293 -11.46 -19.24 23.63
CA LEU A 293 -11.93 -18.55 24.83
C LEU A 293 -10.92 -18.66 25.98
N LEU A 294 -10.44 -19.87 26.26
CA LEU A 294 -9.47 -20.10 27.34
C LEU A 294 -8.15 -19.36 27.09
N GLN A 295 -7.63 -19.38 25.86
CA GLN A 295 -6.43 -18.63 25.51
C GLN A 295 -6.62 -17.12 25.67
N MET A 296 -7.78 -16.58 25.28
CA MET A 296 -8.08 -15.15 25.44
C MET A 296 -8.22 -14.73 26.90
N VAL A 297 -8.88 -15.55 27.73
CA VAL A 297 -9.01 -15.31 29.16
C VAL A 297 -7.65 -15.39 29.86
N GLN A 298 -6.82 -16.37 29.51
CA GLN A 298 -5.45 -16.50 30.03
C GLN A 298 -4.59 -15.30 29.64
N GLN A 299 -4.64 -14.89 28.36
CA GLN A 299 -3.91 -13.72 27.89
C GLN A 299 -4.34 -12.44 28.62
N PHE A 300 -5.65 -12.24 28.81
CA PHE A 300 -6.15 -11.11 29.58
C PHE A 300 -5.64 -11.13 31.02
N ALA A 301 -5.64 -12.30 31.69
CA ALA A 301 -5.16 -12.42 33.06
C ALA A 301 -3.67 -12.05 33.16
N VAL A 302 -2.84 -12.61 32.28
CA VAL A 302 -1.39 -12.30 32.21
C VAL A 302 -1.16 -10.82 31.90
N ASP A 303 -1.91 -10.24 30.96
CA ASP A 303 -1.77 -8.82 30.62
C ASP A 303 -2.17 -7.89 31.77
N PHE A 304 -3.23 -8.24 32.50
CA PHE A 304 -3.67 -7.50 33.67
C PHE A 304 -2.63 -7.57 34.79
N GLU A 305 -2.12 -8.76 35.10
CA GLU A 305 -1.04 -8.97 36.08
C GLU A 305 0.21 -8.16 35.70
N LYS A 306 0.68 -8.27 34.45
CA LYS A 306 1.83 -7.50 33.94
C LYS A 306 1.65 -5.99 34.10
N ARG A 307 0.46 -5.45 33.86
CA ARG A 307 0.19 -4.00 34.01
C ARG A 307 0.12 -3.54 35.47
N ILE A 308 -0.33 -4.41 36.39
CA ILE A 308 -0.42 -4.08 37.82
C ILE A 308 0.94 -4.24 38.51
N GLU A 309 1.70 -5.28 38.17
CA GLU A 309 2.99 -5.56 38.81
C GLU A 309 4.17 -4.85 38.13
N GLY A 310 4.00 -4.40 36.88
CA GLY A 310 5.07 -3.75 36.11
C GLY A 310 5.98 -4.73 35.34
N SER A 311 5.60 -6.00 35.23
CA SER A 311 6.37 -7.08 34.59
C SER A 311 6.16 -7.19 33.06
N GLY A 312 5.88 -6.07 32.38
CA GLY A 312 5.57 -6.04 30.95
C GLY A 312 6.79 -6.24 30.03
N ASP A 313 6.63 -6.97 28.93
CA ASP A 313 7.70 -7.19 27.93
C ASP A 313 8.03 -5.91 27.14
N GLN A 314 7.08 -4.97 27.08
CA GLN A 314 7.22 -3.65 26.47
C GLN A 314 6.87 -2.59 27.51
N VAL A 315 7.86 -1.77 27.88
CA VAL A 315 7.69 -0.68 28.86
C VAL A 315 7.27 0.58 28.13
N GLU A 316 6.09 1.11 28.47
CA GLU A 316 5.59 2.39 27.94
C GLU A 316 6.40 3.55 28.55
N THR A 317 7.05 4.35 27.71
CA THR A 317 8.03 5.37 28.15
C THR A 317 7.44 6.77 28.29
N TYR A 318 6.22 7.01 27.78
CA TYR A 318 5.62 8.34 27.72
C TYR A 318 4.69 8.63 28.91
N GLU A 319 3.97 7.62 29.41
CA GLU A 319 3.03 7.77 30.52
C GLU A 319 3.22 6.69 31.59
N LEU A 320 2.92 7.05 32.85
CA LEU A 320 2.78 6.07 33.93
C LEU A 320 1.59 5.16 33.64
N SER A 321 1.74 3.85 33.83
CA SER A 321 0.70 2.86 33.55
C SER A 321 0.27 2.10 34.80
N GLY A 322 -1.03 1.83 34.95
CA GLY A 322 -1.59 0.84 35.88
C GLY A 322 -0.98 0.87 37.28
N GLY A 323 -0.19 -0.14 37.61
CA GLY A 323 0.48 -0.29 38.90
C GLY A 323 1.30 0.92 39.34
N ALA A 324 2.02 1.58 38.42
CA ALA A 324 2.83 2.76 38.74
C ALA A 324 1.95 3.97 39.12
N LYS A 325 0.79 4.13 38.48
CA LYS A 325 -0.19 5.16 38.85
C LYS A 325 -0.82 4.86 40.22
N ILE A 326 -1.13 3.59 40.50
CA ILE A 326 -1.63 3.16 41.82
C ILE A 326 -0.59 3.44 42.91
N ASN A 327 0.69 3.11 42.67
CA ASN A 327 1.78 3.40 43.60
C ASN A 327 1.86 4.90 43.90
N ARG A 328 1.78 5.75 42.88
CA ARG A 328 1.73 7.21 43.03
C ARG A 328 0.54 7.69 43.87
N VAL A 329 -0.64 7.07 43.72
CA VAL A 329 -1.81 7.39 44.56
C VAL A 329 -1.49 7.12 46.03
N PHE A 330 -0.92 5.97 46.36
CA PHE A 330 -0.62 5.58 47.73
C PHE A 330 0.53 6.38 48.36
N HIS A 331 1.58 6.69 47.60
CA HIS A 331 2.82 7.23 48.17
C HIS A 331 3.04 8.72 47.93
N GLU A 332 2.37 9.33 46.95
CA GLU A 332 2.46 10.78 46.73
C GLU A 332 1.12 11.47 47.05
N ARG A 333 0.02 10.99 46.45
CA ARG A 333 -1.25 11.72 46.51
C ARG A 333 -1.94 11.61 47.86
N PHE A 334 -2.03 10.41 48.42
CA PHE A 334 -2.70 10.17 49.69
C PHE A 334 -1.99 10.86 50.87
N PRO A 335 -0.66 10.76 51.04
CA PRO A 335 0.06 11.53 52.07
C PRO A 335 -0.11 13.04 51.91
N PHE A 336 -0.12 13.56 50.67
CA PHE A 336 -0.38 14.97 50.42
C PHE A 336 -1.78 15.41 50.91
N GLU A 337 -2.82 14.61 50.65
CA GLU A 337 -4.17 14.92 51.14
C GLU A 337 -4.26 14.84 52.67
N LEU A 338 -3.48 13.98 53.33
CA LEU A 338 -3.38 13.93 54.79
C LEU A 338 -2.69 15.16 55.38
N VAL A 339 -1.58 15.61 54.81
CA VAL A 339 -0.88 16.83 55.27
C VAL A 339 -1.74 18.07 55.03
N LYS A 340 -2.53 18.09 53.95
CA LYS A 340 -3.47 19.18 53.68
C LYS A 340 -4.57 19.31 54.75
N LEU A 341 -4.86 18.25 55.51
CA LEU A 341 -5.78 18.31 56.66
C LEU A 341 -5.18 19.03 57.87
N GLU A 342 -3.88 19.33 57.90
CA GLU A 342 -3.30 20.12 58.98
C GLU A 342 -4.00 21.47 59.08
N GLY A 343 -4.85 21.59 60.10
CA GLY A 343 -5.69 22.75 60.33
C GLY A 343 -4.89 23.95 60.83
N ASP A 344 -5.45 25.14 60.63
CA ASP A 344 -4.92 26.38 61.21
C ASP A 344 -4.81 26.27 62.73
N GLU A 345 -3.57 26.34 63.25
CA GLU A 345 -3.28 26.25 64.69
C GLU A 345 -4.09 27.24 65.52
N LYS A 346 -4.40 28.42 64.97
CA LYS A 346 -5.19 29.43 65.68
C LYS A 346 -6.62 28.96 65.91
N THR A 347 -7.20 28.32 64.90
CA THR A 347 -8.53 27.73 64.98
C THR A 347 -8.56 26.58 65.97
N LEU A 348 -7.58 25.67 65.92
CA LEU A 348 -7.48 24.55 66.86
C LEU A 348 -7.34 25.00 68.32
N ARG A 349 -6.51 26.02 68.59
CA ARG A 349 -6.37 26.60 69.94
C ARG A 349 -7.68 27.18 70.46
N LYS A 350 -8.46 27.83 69.58
CA LYS A 350 -9.77 28.39 69.94
C LYS A 350 -10.76 27.29 70.32
N GLU A 351 -10.75 26.18 69.58
CA GLU A 351 -11.59 25.02 69.85
C GLU A 351 -11.22 24.31 71.15
N ILE A 352 -9.93 24.11 71.43
CA ILE A 352 -9.45 23.56 72.70
C ILE A 352 -9.92 24.46 73.86
N SER A 353 -9.81 25.79 73.72
CA SER A 353 -10.27 26.73 74.74
C SER A 353 -11.77 26.61 75.00
N TYR A 354 -12.60 26.51 73.95
CA TYR A 354 -14.03 26.30 74.11
C TYR A 354 -14.36 24.94 74.72
N ALA A 355 -13.68 23.86 74.31
CA ALA A 355 -13.88 22.52 74.85
C ALA A 355 -13.62 22.48 76.35
N ILE A 356 -12.49 23.03 76.81
CA ILE A 356 -12.14 23.08 78.24
C ILE A 356 -13.16 23.90 79.02
N LYS A 357 -13.57 25.08 78.52
CA LYS A 357 -14.57 25.93 79.19
C LYS A 357 -15.93 25.26 79.28
N ASN A 358 -16.39 24.62 78.21
CA ASN A 358 -17.68 23.96 78.16
C ASN A 358 -17.76 22.74 79.09
N ILE A 359 -16.66 21.99 79.23
CA ILE A 359 -16.61 20.81 80.12
C ILE A 359 -16.64 21.22 81.59
N HIS A 360 -15.94 22.29 81.96
CA HIS A 360 -16.01 22.84 83.32
C HIS A 360 -17.36 23.48 83.64
N GLY A 361 -18.03 24.04 82.61
CA GLY A 361 -19.34 24.65 82.73
C GLY A 361 -19.34 25.81 83.73
N ILE A 362 -20.22 25.74 84.73
CA ILE A 362 -20.34 26.77 85.78
C ILE A 362 -19.24 26.71 86.86
N ARG A 363 -18.43 25.65 86.88
CA ARG A 363 -17.39 25.43 87.90
C ARG A 363 -16.05 25.96 87.40
N THR A 364 -15.25 26.54 88.29
CA THR A 364 -13.84 26.86 87.99
C THR A 364 -12.99 25.61 88.13
N GLY A 365 -12.37 25.20 87.03
CA GLY A 365 -11.47 24.04 86.96
C GLY A 365 -10.07 24.33 87.46
N LEU A 366 -9.54 23.46 88.33
CA LEU A 366 -8.14 23.47 88.75
C LEU A 366 -7.23 22.66 87.80
N PHE A 367 -7.79 21.71 87.04
CA PHE A 367 -7.07 20.80 86.14
C PHE A 367 -7.72 20.77 84.76
N THR A 368 -6.95 20.41 83.73
CA THR A 368 -7.48 20.24 82.36
C THR A 368 -8.25 18.91 82.27
N PRO A 369 -9.50 18.87 81.76
CA PRO A 369 -10.28 17.64 81.66
C PRO A 369 -9.81 16.78 80.48
N ASP A 370 -9.63 15.47 80.70
CA ASP A 370 -9.25 14.51 79.65
C ASP A 370 -10.27 14.45 78.50
N MET A 371 -11.55 14.67 78.81
CA MET A 371 -12.62 14.73 77.81
C MET A 371 -12.39 15.82 76.75
N ALA A 372 -11.69 16.91 77.07
CA ALA A 372 -11.37 17.96 76.10
C ALA A 372 -10.41 17.41 75.04
N PHE A 373 -9.36 16.72 75.49
CA PHE A 373 -8.39 16.06 74.61
C PHE A 373 -9.07 15.00 73.75
N GLU A 374 -9.85 14.11 74.36
CA GLU A 374 -10.55 13.05 73.61
C GLU A 374 -11.48 13.62 72.53
N THR A 375 -12.24 14.67 72.86
CA THR A 375 -13.20 15.27 71.92
C THR A 375 -12.48 15.88 70.72
N ILE A 376 -11.39 16.62 70.96
CA ILE A 376 -10.61 17.25 69.89
C ILE A 376 -9.92 16.19 69.03
N VAL A 377 -9.30 15.18 69.65
CA VAL A 377 -8.62 14.09 68.92
C VAL A 377 -9.60 13.26 68.10
N LYS A 378 -10.75 12.86 68.67
CA LYS A 378 -11.81 12.14 67.93
C LYS A 378 -12.29 12.94 66.73
N ARG A 379 -12.41 14.26 66.85
CA ARG A 379 -12.80 15.14 65.73
C ARG A 379 -11.74 15.20 64.64
N GLN A 380 -10.46 15.31 65.00
CA GLN A 380 -9.36 15.30 64.02
C GLN A 380 -9.23 13.94 63.31
N ILE A 381 -9.37 12.83 64.05
CA ILE A 381 -9.36 11.49 63.45
C ILE A 381 -10.53 11.31 62.47
N ALA A 382 -11.72 11.84 62.78
CA ALA A 382 -12.87 11.75 61.88
C ALA A 382 -12.65 12.42 60.52
N GLN A 383 -11.81 13.47 60.44
CA GLN A 383 -11.48 14.15 59.19
C GLN A 383 -10.61 13.29 58.25
N ILE A 384 -9.87 12.31 58.77
CA ILE A 384 -9.03 11.40 57.98
C ILE A 384 -9.88 10.47 57.10
N LYS A 385 -11.16 10.27 57.44
CA LYS A 385 -12.06 9.37 56.71
C LYS A 385 -12.22 9.78 55.24
N GLU A 386 -12.35 11.07 54.95
CA GLU A 386 -12.61 11.56 53.60
C GLU A 386 -11.40 11.34 52.66
N PRO A 387 -10.14 11.69 53.02
CA PRO A 387 -8.97 11.31 52.23
C PRO A 387 -8.81 9.81 52.02
N CYS A 388 -9.15 8.97 53.01
CA CYS A 388 -9.11 7.52 52.86
C CYS A 388 -10.10 7.05 51.80
N GLN A 389 -11.34 7.52 51.84
CA GLN A 389 -12.35 7.17 50.83
C GLN A 389 -11.95 7.66 49.43
N LYS A 390 -11.42 8.87 49.33
CA LYS A 390 -10.92 9.43 48.06
C LYS A 390 -9.72 8.65 47.50
N CYS A 391 -8.84 8.13 48.37
CA CYS A 391 -7.74 7.26 47.96
C CYS A 391 -8.28 5.98 47.30
N VAL A 392 -9.29 5.36 47.91
CA VAL A 392 -9.98 4.18 47.34
C VAL A 392 -10.57 4.52 45.97
N ASP A 393 -11.27 5.65 45.83
CA ASP A 393 -11.88 6.08 44.55
C ASP A 393 -10.84 6.22 43.42
N LEU A 394 -9.69 6.82 43.72
CA LEU A 394 -8.62 7.02 42.75
C LEU A 394 -8.02 5.68 42.29
N VAL A 395 -7.83 4.74 43.20
CA VAL A 395 -7.33 3.39 42.88
C VAL A 395 -8.34 2.62 42.03
N ILE A 396 -9.63 2.69 42.37
CA ILE A 396 -10.70 2.03 41.59
C ILE A 396 -10.77 2.58 40.16
N SER A 397 -10.67 3.91 40.00
CA SER A 397 -10.64 4.54 38.68
C SER A 397 -9.48 4.00 37.82
N GLU A 398 -8.28 3.87 38.40
CA GLU A 398 -7.12 3.35 37.68
C GLU A 398 -7.24 1.85 37.37
N LEU A 399 -7.83 1.06 38.27
CA LEU A 399 -8.10 -0.36 38.01
C LEU A 399 -9.07 -0.54 36.84
N VAL A 400 -10.15 0.25 36.78
CA VAL A 400 -11.12 0.20 35.66
C VAL A 400 -10.46 0.63 34.34
N ASN A 401 -9.60 1.65 34.36
CA ASN A 401 -8.83 2.05 33.17
C ASN A 401 -7.90 0.92 32.70
N THR A 402 -7.23 0.24 33.63
CA THR A 402 -6.35 -0.89 33.32
C THR A 402 -7.12 -2.04 32.65
N VAL A 403 -8.33 -2.37 33.15
CA VAL A 403 -9.21 -3.37 32.53
C VAL A 403 -9.58 -2.99 31.09
N ARG A 404 -9.96 -1.73 30.85
CA ARG A 404 -10.28 -1.23 29.50
C ARG A 404 -9.10 -1.33 28.53
N GLN A 405 -7.90 -1.02 29.01
CA GLN A 405 -6.68 -1.14 28.21
C GLN A 405 -6.36 -2.60 27.88
N CYS A 406 -6.47 -3.52 28.84
CA CYS A 406 -6.24 -4.95 28.58
C CYS A 406 -7.29 -5.55 27.63
N THR A 407 -8.56 -5.20 27.79
CA THR A 407 -9.65 -5.70 26.92
C THR A 407 -9.61 -5.15 25.50
N SER A 408 -8.86 -4.07 25.22
CA SER A 408 -8.68 -3.55 23.85
C SER A 408 -8.09 -4.59 22.88
N LYS A 409 -7.24 -5.50 23.37
CA LYS A 409 -6.66 -6.60 22.58
C LYS A 409 -7.68 -7.67 22.18
N LEU A 410 -8.86 -7.68 22.82
CA LEU A 410 -9.99 -8.56 22.50
C LEU A 410 -10.91 -7.97 21.42
N ALA A 411 -10.52 -6.90 20.73
CA ALA A 411 -11.34 -6.24 19.69
C ALA A 411 -11.80 -7.19 18.56
N GLN A 412 -11.10 -8.30 18.33
CA GLN A 412 -11.49 -9.34 17.38
C GLN A 412 -12.80 -10.06 17.79
N PHE A 413 -13.16 -10.07 19.08
CA PHE A 413 -14.37 -10.70 19.62
C PHE A 413 -15.19 -9.68 20.43
N PRO A 414 -16.02 -8.85 19.78
CA PRO A 414 -16.66 -7.69 20.41
C PRO A 414 -17.57 -8.07 21.59
N MET A 415 -18.37 -9.14 21.45
CA MET A 415 -19.24 -9.60 22.54
C MET A 415 -18.45 -10.14 23.74
N LEU A 416 -17.35 -10.86 23.49
CA LEU A 416 -16.50 -11.36 24.57
C LEU A 416 -15.82 -10.21 25.30
N ARG A 417 -15.37 -9.18 24.56
CA ARG A 417 -14.79 -7.97 25.13
C ARG A 417 -15.77 -7.26 26.07
N GLU A 418 -17.01 -7.04 25.62
CA GLU A 418 -18.05 -6.39 26.42
C GLU A 418 -18.36 -7.18 27.69
N GLU A 419 -18.55 -8.50 27.59
CA GLU A 419 -18.83 -9.33 28.77
C GLU A 419 -17.64 -9.41 29.74
N MET A 420 -16.41 -9.49 29.23
CA MET A 420 -15.21 -9.49 30.06
C MET A 420 -15.06 -8.16 30.82
N GLU A 421 -15.21 -7.03 30.13
CA GLU A 421 -15.16 -5.70 30.76
C GLU A 421 -16.27 -5.55 31.81
N ARG A 422 -17.49 -6.00 31.50
CA ARG A 422 -18.64 -5.93 32.41
C ARG A 422 -18.41 -6.75 33.68
N ILE A 423 -17.99 -8.01 33.56
CA ILE A 423 -17.80 -8.92 34.70
C ILE A 423 -16.70 -8.40 35.62
N VAL A 424 -15.55 -8.01 35.07
CA VAL A 424 -14.41 -7.55 35.86
C VAL A 424 -14.71 -6.19 36.51
N THR A 425 -15.32 -5.26 35.78
CA THR A 425 -15.72 -3.96 36.33
C THR A 425 -16.76 -4.09 37.44
N GLN A 426 -17.74 -5.00 37.28
CA GLN A 426 -18.71 -5.29 38.34
C GLN A 426 -18.02 -5.85 39.58
N HIS A 427 -17.09 -6.79 39.41
CA HIS A 427 -16.32 -7.32 40.53
C HIS A 427 -15.54 -6.22 41.26
N ILE A 428 -14.89 -5.31 40.53
CA ILE A 428 -14.18 -4.16 41.12
C ILE A 428 -15.12 -3.29 41.97
N ARG A 429 -16.32 -2.98 41.46
CA ARG A 429 -17.33 -2.19 42.20
C ARG A 429 -17.86 -2.89 43.45
N ASP A 430 -18.08 -4.20 43.38
CA ASP A 430 -18.52 -4.98 44.55
C ASP A 430 -17.43 -4.99 45.65
N ARG A 431 -16.15 -5.01 45.24
CA ARG A 431 -15.01 -4.90 46.17
C ARG A 431 -14.84 -3.49 46.72
N GLU A 432 -15.10 -2.44 45.93
CA GLU A 432 -15.04 -1.04 46.35
C GLU A 432 -15.91 -0.79 47.59
N SER A 433 -17.18 -1.21 47.57
CA SER A 433 -18.08 -1.03 48.71
C SER A 433 -17.49 -1.61 49.99
N ARG A 434 -16.98 -2.85 49.90
CA ARG A 434 -16.37 -3.57 51.04
C ARG A 434 -15.05 -2.96 51.50
N THR A 435 -14.35 -2.21 50.65
CA THR A 435 -13.09 -1.54 50.99
C THR A 435 -13.33 -0.15 51.60
N LYS A 436 -14.48 0.47 51.31
CA LYS A 436 -14.89 1.75 51.91
C LYS A 436 -15.53 1.59 53.29
N ASP A 437 -16.21 0.47 53.51
CA ASP A 437 -16.73 0.03 54.82
C ASP A 437 -15.59 -0.34 55.77
#